data_AF-A0A453NJF8-F1
#
_entry.id   AF-A0A453NJF8-F1
#
_cell.length_a   1.000
_cell.length_b   1.000
_cell.length_c   1.000
_cell.angle_alpha   90.00
_cell.angle_beta   90.00
_cell.angle_gamma   90.00
#
_symmetry.space_group_name_H-M   'P 1'
#
loop_
_entity.id
_entity.type
_entity.pdbx_description
1 polymer ?
#
loop_
_entity_poly.entity_id
_entity_poly.type
_entity_poly.pdbx_seq_one_letter_code
_entity_poly.pdbx_strand_id
1 'polypeptide(L)'
;MAEAVLGPLVGRLQELVMSEARAMVAVNEDVRSLRDKLMWMQAFLRDAEPRRRANNDELIRVCLQQTRDVVFDTEDAVDQYFFRIDLSR
;
A
#
# COMPACT_ATOMS: atom_id res chain seq x y z
N MET A 1 -46.07 3.46 -11.10
CA MET A 1 -44.99 4.43 -11.43
C MET A 1 -43.83 4.33 -10.45
N ALA A 2 -44.04 4.26 -9.12
CA ALA A 2 -42.97 4.03 -8.14
C ALA A 2 -42.24 2.67 -8.29
N GLU A 3 -42.98 1.59 -8.56
CA GLU A 3 -42.39 0.25 -8.77
C GLU A 3 -41.41 0.19 -9.95
N ALA A 4 -41.65 0.99 -11.01
CA ALA A 4 -40.75 1.06 -12.16
C ALA A 4 -39.39 1.70 -11.83
N VAL A 5 -39.30 2.45 -10.74
CA VAL A 5 -38.06 3.11 -10.28
C VAL A 5 -37.34 2.27 -9.20
N LEU A 6 -38.10 1.48 -8.43
CA LEU A 6 -37.54 0.64 -7.35
C LEU A 6 -36.55 -0.41 -7.88
N GLY A 7 -36.91 -1.14 -8.94
CA GLY A 7 -36.03 -2.16 -9.54
C GLY A 7 -34.66 -1.61 -9.96
N PRO A 8 -34.61 -0.55 -10.80
CA PRO A 8 -33.35 0.10 -11.18
C PRO A 8 -32.55 0.66 -9.99
N LEU A 9 -33.22 1.21 -8.97
CA LEU A 9 -32.54 1.73 -7.79
C LEU A 9 -31.88 0.61 -6.98
N VAL A 10 -32.58 -0.51 -6.78
CA VAL A 10 -32.03 -1.71 -6.11
C VAL A 10 -30.83 -2.26 -6.89
N GLY A 11 -30.91 -2.31 -8.22
CA GLY A 11 -29.79 -2.71 -9.07
C GLY A 11 -28.56 -1.82 -8.88
N ARG A 12 -28.74 -0.49 -8.88
CA ARG A 12 -27.64 0.46 -8.63
C ARG A 12 -27.02 0.32 -7.24
N LEU A 13 -27.83 0.06 -6.21
CA LEU A 13 -27.31 -0.19 -4.86
C LEU A 13 -26.50 -1.49 -4.80
N GLN A 14 -26.96 -2.55 -5.48
CA GLN A 14 -26.20 -3.79 -5.59
C GLN A 14 -24.86 -3.57 -6.31
N GLU A 15 -24.87 -2.84 -7.43
CA GLU A 15 -23.65 -2.51 -8.17
C GLU A 15 -22.66 -1.72 -7.31
N LEU A 16 -23.13 -0.71 -6.59
CA LEU A 16 -22.32 0.09 -5.66
C LEU A 16 -21.69 -0.78 -4.56
N VAL A 17 -22.49 -1.60 -3.88
CA VAL A 17 -21.98 -2.49 -2.82
C VAL A 17 -20.94 -3.47 -3.38
N MET A 18 -21.19 -4.02 -4.57
CA MET A 18 -20.25 -4.93 -5.22
C MET A 18 -18.96 -4.25 -5.67
N SER A 19 -19.01 -2.99 -6.12
CA SER A 19 -17.79 -2.24 -6.44
C SER A 19 -16.96 -1.94 -5.19
N GLU A 20 -17.60 -1.51 -4.10
CA GLU A 20 -16.92 -1.25 -2.82
C GLU A 20 -16.29 -2.53 -2.25
N ALA A 21 -17.02 -3.65 -2.28
CA ALA A 21 -16.49 -4.94 -1.82
C ALA A 21 -15.26 -5.39 -2.62
N ARG A 22 -15.27 -5.22 -3.95
CA ARG A 22 -14.10 -5.53 -4.80
C ARG A 22 -12.92 -4.62 -4.48
N ALA A 23 -13.16 -3.33 -4.28
CA ALA A 23 -12.12 -2.38 -3.90
C ALA A 23 -11.48 -2.76 -2.55
N MET A 24 -12.29 -3.14 -1.56
CA MET A 24 -11.79 -3.60 -0.26
C MET A 24 -10.90 -4.85 -0.36
N VAL A 25 -11.27 -5.81 -1.21
CA VAL A 25 -10.45 -7.02 -1.43
C VAL A 25 -9.11 -6.66 -2.06
N ALA A 26 -9.12 -5.84 -3.12
CA ALA A 26 -7.90 -5.41 -3.81
C ALA A 26 -6.96 -4.64 -2.89
N VAL A 27 -7.48 -3.67 -2.13
CA VAL A 27 -6.69 -2.89 -1.16
C VAL A 27 -6.06 -3.81 -0.11
N ASN A 28 -6.79 -4.81 0.39
CA ASN A 28 -6.24 -5.76 1.36
C ASN A 28 -5.12 -6.64 0.77
N GLU A 29 -5.20 -7.02 -0.51
CA GLU A 29 -4.10 -7.73 -1.19
C GLU A 29 -2.86 -6.82 -1.35
N ASP A 30 -3.06 -5.58 -1.76
CA ASP A 30 -1.99 -4.59 -1.91
C ASP A 30 -1.29 -4.30 -0.56
N VAL A 31 -2.06 -4.13 0.51
CA VAL A 31 -1.53 -3.92 1.87
C VAL A 31 -0.69 -5.11 2.34
N ARG A 32 -1.14 -6.35 2.08
CA ARG A 32 -0.36 -7.56 2.42
C ARG A 32 0.95 -7.61 1.63
N SER A 33 0.89 -7.35 0.34
CA SER A 33 2.07 -7.31 -0.54
C SER A 33 3.07 -6.24 -0.08
N LEU A 34 2.58 -5.05 0.26
CA LEU A 34 3.41 -3.95 0.75
C LEU A 34 4.10 -4.30 2.06
N ARG A 35 3.34 -4.85 3.03
CA ARG A 35 3.88 -5.31 4.30
C ARG A 35 4.99 -6.33 4.10
N ASP A 36 4.78 -7.33 3.25
CA ASP A 36 5.76 -8.40 3.03
C ASP A 36 7.05 -7.86 2.38
N LYS A 37 6.93 -6.89 1.45
CA LYS A 37 8.09 -6.18 0.88
C LYS A 37 8.85 -5.36 1.92
N LEU A 38 8.13 -4.64 2.79
CA LEU A 38 8.75 -3.89 3.88
C LEU A 38 9.49 -4.79 4.88
N MET A 39 8.95 -5.98 5.17
CA MET A 39 9.65 -6.98 5.98
C MET A 39 10.97 -7.43 5.33
N TRP A 40 10.96 -7.66 4.01
CA TRP A 40 12.17 -7.99 3.25
C TRP A 40 13.19 -6.85 3.28
N MET A 41 12.76 -5.61 3.05
CA MET A 41 13.64 -4.43 3.12
C MET A 41 14.25 -4.26 4.51
N GLN A 42 13.45 -4.44 5.57
CA GLN A 42 13.93 -4.39 6.94
C GLN A 42 14.99 -5.47 7.22
N ALA A 43 14.75 -6.70 6.76
CA ALA A 43 15.72 -7.80 6.89
C ALA A 43 17.02 -7.49 6.13
N PHE A 44 16.91 -6.98 4.90
CA PHE A 44 18.06 -6.55 4.11
C PHE A 44 18.87 -5.45 4.81
N LEU A 45 18.22 -4.38 5.29
CA LEU A 45 18.89 -3.28 6.00
C LEU A 45 19.66 -3.80 7.22
N ARG A 46 19.08 -4.75 7.98
CA ARG A 46 19.72 -5.38 9.15
C ARG A 46 20.97 -6.18 8.80
N ASP A 47 20.96 -6.91 7.68
CA ASP A 47 22.12 -7.71 7.23
C ASP A 47 23.21 -6.86 6.55
N ALA A 48 22.81 -5.83 5.79
CA ALA A 48 23.72 -5.02 4.99
C ALA A 48 24.46 -3.95 5.82
N GLU A 49 23.85 -3.41 6.87
CA GLU A 49 24.44 -2.33 7.67
C GLU A 49 25.76 -2.71 8.38
N PRO A 50 25.91 -3.92 8.99
CA PRO A 50 27.20 -4.38 9.51
C PRO A 50 28.27 -4.56 8.42
N ARG A 51 27.88 -5.10 7.26
CA ARG A 51 28.80 -5.33 6.13
C ARG A 51 29.36 -4.01 5.59
N ARG A 52 28.51 -2.98 5.51
CA ARG A 52 28.91 -1.60 5.15
C ARG A 52 30.03 -1.08 6.05
N ARG A 53 29.94 -1.31 7.35
CA ARG A 53 30.90 -0.83 8.35
C ARG A 53 32.23 -1.57 8.29
N ALA A 54 32.19 -2.87 8.00
CA ALA A 54 33.39 -3.71 7.93
C ALA A 54 34.21 -3.47 6.65
N ASN A 55 33.55 -3.36 5.49
CA ASN A 55 34.21 -3.45 4.20
C ASN A 55 34.24 -2.13 3.40
N ASN A 56 33.60 -1.07 3.91
CA ASN A 56 33.44 0.20 3.20
C ASN A 56 32.94 0.05 1.75
N ASP A 57 32.05 -0.93 1.53
CA ASP A 57 31.56 -1.33 0.21
C ASP A 57 30.58 -0.28 -0.33
N GLU A 58 30.97 0.36 -1.45
CA GLU A 58 30.18 1.42 -2.09
C GLU A 58 28.86 0.90 -2.67
N LEU A 59 28.83 -0.33 -3.19
CA LEU A 59 27.60 -0.94 -3.70
C LEU A 59 26.60 -1.15 -2.56
N ILE A 60 27.08 -1.62 -1.40
CA ILE A 60 26.24 -1.77 -0.20
C ILE A 60 25.74 -0.41 0.29
N ARG A 61 26.56 0.64 0.24
CA ARG A 61 26.16 2.02 0.61
C ARG A 61 25.01 2.53 -0.26
N VAL A 62 25.14 2.44 -1.58
CA VAL A 62 24.11 2.88 -2.52
C VAL A 62 22.82 2.09 -2.31
N CYS A 63 22.91 0.76 -2.17
CA CYS A 63 21.73 -0.08 -1.99
C CYS A 63 21.00 0.21 -0.67
N LEU A 64 21.74 0.43 0.43
CA LEU A 64 21.17 0.84 1.71
C LEU A 64 20.47 2.20 1.63
N GLN A 65 21.05 3.17 0.91
CA GLN A 65 20.43 4.48 0.71
C GLN A 65 19.12 4.35 -0.07
N GLN A 66 19.16 3.71 -1.24
CA GLN A 66 17.97 3.53 -2.07
C GLN A 66 16.87 2.75 -1.36
N THR A 67 17.22 1.75 -0.55
CA THR A 67 16.24 1.00 0.24
C THR A 67 15.55 1.90 1.27
N ARG A 68 16.29 2.80 1.92
CA ARG A 68 15.70 3.77 2.87
C ARG A 68 14.80 4.76 2.14
N ASP A 69 15.22 5.26 0.99
CA ASP A 69 14.42 6.19 0.18
C ASP A 69 13.08 5.54 -0.19
N VAL A 70 13.09 4.30 -0.66
CA VAL A 70 11.85 3.55 -0.99
C VAL A 70 10.96 3.34 0.24
N VAL A 71 11.53 3.14 1.44
CA VAL A 71 10.76 3.01 2.68
C VAL A 71 10.06 4.32 3.02
N PHE A 72 10.73 5.47 2.85
CA PHE A 72 10.13 6.79 3.05
C PHE A 72 9.04 7.08 2.01
N ASP A 73 9.30 6.79 0.73
CA ASP A 73 8.29 6.92 -0.33
C ASP A 73 7.05 6.06 -0.03
N THR A 74 7.25 4.90 0.59
CA THR A 74 6.16 4.01 1.01
C THR A 74 5.36 4.61 2.16
N GLU A 75 6.03 5.20 3.15
CA GLU A 75 5.39 5.91 4.26
C GLU A 75 4.52 7.06 3.73
N ASP A 76 5.07 7.92 2.86
CA ASP A 76 4.36 9.02 2.22
C ASP A 76 3.13 8.54 1.42
N ALA A 77 3.25 7.43 0.70
CA ALA A 77 2.15 6.85 -0.06
C ALA A 77 1.01 6.35 0.85
N VAL A 78 1.35 5.74 1.99
CA VAL A 78 0.38 5.28 2.99
C VAL A 78 -0.32 6.47 3.65
N ASP A 79 0.43 7.49 4.04
CA ASP A 79 -0.13 8.71 4.63
C ASP A 79 -1.06 9.44 3.65
N GLN A 80 -0.67 9.53 2.37
CA GLN A 80 -1.52 10.09 1.33
C GLN A 80 -2.82 9.30 1.16
N TYR A 81 -2.78 7.98 1.30
CA TYR A 81 -3.98 7.13 1.22
C TYR A 81 -4.92 7.41 2.40
N PHE A 82 -4.40 7.48 3.63
CA PHE A 82 -5.19 7.84 4.81
C PHE A 82 -5.80 9.23 4.67
N PHE A 83 -5.03 10.22 4.24
CA PHE A 83 -5.51 11.58 4.02
C PHE A 83 -6.68 11.63 3.03
N ARG A 84 -6.63 10.84 1.94
CA ARG A 84 -7.74 10.76 0.97
C ARG A 84 -8.98 10.11 1.56
N ILE A 85 -8.84 9.10 2.40
CA ILE A 85 -9.97 8.46 3.11
C ILE A 85 -10.62 9.44 4.07
N ASP A 86 -9.83 10.18 4.84
CA ASP A 86 -10.38 11.15 5.80
C ASP A 86 -11.11 12.30 5.11
N LEU A 87 -10.64 12.76 3.95
CA LEU A 87 -11.33 13.78 3.14
C LEU A 87 -12.61 13.29 2.46
N SER A 88 -12.79 11.97 2.33
CA SER A 88 -13.98 11.38 1.69
C SER A 88 -15.07 10.97 2.67
N ARG A 89 -14.86 11.22 3.97
CA ARG A 89 -15.86 11.13 5.05
C ARG A 89 -16.59 12.44 5.27
#